data_AF-A0A9D8F9G2-F1
#
_entry.id   AF-A0A9D8F9G2-F1
#
_cell.length_a   1.000
_cell.length_b   1.000
_cell.length_c   1.000
_cell.angle_alpha   90.00
_cell.angle_beta   90.00
_cell.angle_gamma   90.00
#
_symmetry.space_group_name_H-M   'P 1'
#
loop_
_entity.id
_entity.type
_entity.pdbx_description
1 polymer ?
#
loop_
_entity_poly.entity_id
_entity_poly.type
_entity_poly.pdbx_seq_one_letter_code
_entity_poly.pdbx_strand_id
1 'polypeptide(L)'
;MKFKFDPKQQYQLDAIDAVVDLFDGQPLNKGAFELTVSEKYEFMGTSQVQTHLGIGNNFEINDDEINGNLKKVQRRNNIARRTEIKTQGLNFAVDMETGTGKTYVYLRTCFELNEKYGFNKFIIVVPSVAIREGVLKSIDIMKEHFQDLYNNVPFNHFVYDSKRVNELRGFAAANETQIMIINIDSFNKKANNIIHDFRDKLGGRKPIDFVRATNPIVVMDEPQNMESVKAKEAIASLKPFCTLRYSATHRDKYNLIYHLDPIDAFQMRLQFCPVRQSLALTVC
;
A
#
# COMPACT_ATOMS: atom_id res chain seq x y z
N MET A 1 9.08 -26.53 6.44
CA MET A 1 7.79 -26.70 5.75
C MET A 1 7.60 -25.49 4.85
N LYS A 2 7.52 -25.64 3.52
CA LYS A 2 7.25 -24.52 2.61
C LYS A 2 5.74 -24.37 2.46
N PHE A 3 5.22 -23.17 2.70
CA PHE A 3 3.81 -22.86 2.45
C PHE A 3 3.60 -22.71 0.95
N LYS A 4 2.53 -23.31 0.42
CA LYS A 4 2.13 -23.16 -0.98
C LYS A 4 0.94 -22.22 -1.04
N PHE A 5 1.14 -21.05 -1.62
CA PHE A 5 0.07 -20.08 -1.84
C PHE A 5 -0.60 -20.36 -3.18
N ASP A 6 -1.92 -20.20 -3.26
CA ASP A 6 -2.67 -20.29 -4.52
C ASP A 6 -2.92 -18.88 -5.09
N PRO A 7 -2.19 -18.45 -6.13
CA PRO A 7 -2.37 -17.13 -6.72
C PRO A 7 -3.64 -17.00 -7.57
N LYS A 8 -4.44 -18.07 -7.73
CA LYS A 8 -5.58 -18.11 -8.65
C LYS A 8 -6.94 -18.00 -7.96
N GLN A 9 -6.97 -17.69 -6.66
CA GLN A 9 -8.22 -17.50 -5.93
C GLN A 9 -8.97 -16.27 -6.47
N GLN A 10 -10.09 -16.50 -7.15
CA GLN A 10 -10.77 -15.45 -7.91
C GLN A 10 -11.19 -14.26 -7.05
N TYR A 11 -11.74 -14.50 -5.85
CA TYR A 11 -12.15 -13.43 -4.95
C TYR A 11 -10.97 -12.56 -4.45
N GLN A 12 -9.74 -13.12 -4.43
CA GLN A 12 -8.54 -12.35 -4.12
C GLN A 12 -8.14 -11.51 -5.33
N LEU A 13 -8.18 -12.09 -6.54
CA LEU A 13 -7.94 -11.36 -7.79
C LEU A 13 -8.93 -10.21 -7.97
N ASP A 14 -10.22 -10.45 -7.76
CA ASP A 14 -11.27 -9.43 -7.88
C ASP A 14 -11.04 -8.24 -6.93
N ALA A 15 -10.57 -8.52 -5.71
CA ALA A 15 -10.23 -7.48 -4.73
C ALA A 15 -8.99 -6.68 -5.16
N ILE A 16 -7.99 -7.33 -5.74
CA ILE A 16 -6.78 -6.68 -6.23
C ILE A 16 -7.10 -5.83 -7.48
N ASP A 17 -7.82 -6.41 -8.44
CA ASP A 17 -8.26 -5.75 -9.67
C ASP A 17 -9.13 -4.52 -9.38
N ALA A 18 -9.97 -4.58 -8.33
CA ALA A 18 -10.74 -3.43 -7.88
C ALA A 18 -9.84 -2.23 -7.50
N VAL A 19 -8.66 -2.47 -6.94
CA VAL A 19 -7.69 -1.42 -6.63
C VAL A 19 -6.91 -1.00 -7.87
N VAL A 20 -6.40 -1.97 -8.62
CA VAL A 20 -5.55 -1.75 -9.79
C VAL A 20 -6.29 -0.94 -10.86
N ASP A 21 -7.58 -1.19 -11.06
CA ASP A 21 -8.40 -0.51 -12.08
C ASP A 21 -8.82 0.90 -11.70
N LEU A 22 -8.61 1.34 -10.45
CA LEU A 22 -8.80 2.76 -10.10
C LEU A 22 -7.85 3.68 -10.89
N PHE A 23 -6.67 3.15 -11.23
CA PHE A 23 -5.61 3.89 -11.91
C PHE A 23 -5.54 3.58 -13.42
N ASP A 24 -6.61 3.01 -13.99
CA ASP A 24 -6.68 2.79 -15.43
C ASP A 24 -6.48 4.11 -16.20
N GLY A 25 -5.63 4.10 -17.23
CA GLY A 25 -5.15 5.30 -17.92
C GLY A 25 -3.84 5.88 -17.38
N GLN A 26 -3.34 5.45 -16.21
CA GLN A 26 -2.03 5.84 -15.71
C GLN A 26 -0.92 5.25 -16.60
N PRO A 27 -0.03 6.07 -17.17
CA PRO A 27 1.14 5.57 -17.90
C PRO A 27 2.12 4.89 -16.94
N LEU A 28 2.88 3.94 -17.48
CA LEU A 28 3.94 3.26 -16.74
C LEU A 28 4.97 4.30 -16.28
N ASN A 29 5.25 4.34 -14.97
CA ASN A 29 6.35 5.12 -14.42
C ASN A 29 7.68 4.51 -14.88
N LYS A 30 8.14 4.90 -16.07
CA LYS A 30 9.45 4.50 -16.58
C LYS A 30 10.52 4.97 -15.60
N GLY A 31 11.21 3.99 -15.00
CA GLY A 31 12.39 4.24 -14.18
C GLY A 31 13.50 4.89 -14.99
N ALA A 32 14.42 5.57 -14.32
CA ALA A 32 15.54 6.32 -14.89
C ALA A 32 16.52 5.51 -15.79
N PHE A 33 16.24 4.25 -16.11
CA PHE A 33 17.13 3.33 -16.82
C PHE A 33 16.77 3.08 -18.30
N GLU A 34 15.69 3.65 -18.82
CA GLU A 34 15.57 3.86 -20.28
C GLU A 34 16.32 5.14 -20.69
N LEU A 35 17.63 5.15 -20.46
CA LEU A 35 18.52 6.09 -21.13
C LEU A 35 18.65 5.58 -22.58
N THR A 36 17.69 5.97 -23.42
CA THR A 36 17.78 5.72 -24.86
C THR A 36 19.07 6.39 -25.33
N VAL A 37 19.99 5.59 -25.85
CA VAL A 37 21.22 6.02 -26.54
C VAL A 37 20.81 6.68 -27.85
N SER A 38 20.26 7.88 -27.74
CA SER A 38 19.99 8.78 -28.85
C SER A 38 20.50 10.14 -28.42
N GLU A 39 21.76 10.37 -28.77
CA GLU A 39 22.37 11.68 -28.74
C GLU A 39 21.45 12.69 -29.42
N LYS A 40 21.29 13.84 -28.74
CA LYS A 40 20.69 15.11 -29.20
C LYS A 40 19.20 15.26 -28.87
N TYR A 41 18.94 16.38 -28.21
CA TYR A 41 17.66 17.01 -27.83
C TYR A 41 17.16 16.79 -26.39
N GLU A 42 17.37 17.87 -25.62
CA GLU A 42 16.54 18.44 -24.55
C GLU A 42 15.94 17.54 -23.46
N PHE A 43 16.44 17.80 -22.26
CA PHE A 43 16.02 17.36 -20.94
C PHE A 43 14.56 17.75 -20.63
N MET A 44 13.58 16.94 -21.04
CA MET A 44 12.23 16.96 -20.48
C MET A 44 11.53 15.62 -20.72
N GLY A 45 11.47 14.76 -19.68
CA GLY A 45 10.66 13.54 -19.73
C GLY A 45 11.23 12.34 -18.99
N THR A 46 11.52 12.47 -17.68
CA THR A 46 11.68 11.30 -16.81
C THR A 46 10.33 11.05 -16.11
N SER A 47 9.68 9.92 -16.41
CA SER A 47 8.36 9.51 -15.86
C SER A 47 8.37 9.19 -14.35
N GLN A 48 9.43 9.55 -13.63
CA GLN A 48 9.51 9.53 -12.18
C GLN A 48 9.91 10.91 -11.69
N VAL A 49 9.24 11.42 -10.65
CA VAL A 49 9.59 12.72 -10.04
C VAL A 49 10.90 12.54 -9.28
N GLN A 50 12.02 12.79 -9.96
CA GLN A 50 13.32 12.87 -9.33
C GLN A 50 13.44 14.22 -8.63
N THR A 51 13.28 14.20 -7.31
CA THR A 51 13.62 15.35 -6.50
C THR A 51 15.04 15.18 -5.97
N HIS A 52 15.65 16.28 -5.55
CA HIS A 52 16.87 16.28 -4.75
C HIS A 52 16.74 15.52 -3.39
N LEU A 53 15.56 14.98 -3.08
CA LEU A 53 15.25 14.16 -1.90
C LEU A 53 15.05 12.67 -2.22
N GLY A 54 14.83 12.30 -3.49
CA GLY A 54 14.56 10.92 -3.88
C GLY A 54 13.64 10.79 -5.09
N ILE A 55 13.28 9.54 -5.36
CA ILE A 55 12.46 9.08 -6.48
C ILE A 55 11.09 8.72 -5.92
N GLY A 56 10.06 9.42 -6.39
CA GLY A 56 8.69 9.19 -5.97
C GLY A 56 7.82 8.51 -7.01
N ASN A 57 6.69 7.97 -6.55
CA ASN A 57 5.60 7.60 -7.44
C ASN A 57 5.16 8.87 -8.18
N ASN A 58 5.07 8.76 -9.50
CA ASN A 58 4.56 9.82 -10.36
C ASN A 58 3.11 9.51 -10.75
N PHE A 59 2.27 10.54 -10.79
CA PHE A 59 0.85 10.41 -11.04
C PHE A 59 0.43 11.41 -12.10
N GLU A 60 -0.15 10.91 -13.19
CA GLU A 60 -0.46 11.71 -14.37
C GLU A 60 -1.96 11.82 -14.65
N ILE A 61 -2.76 10.84 -14.22
CA ILE A 61 -4.22 10.93 -14.36
C ILE A 61 -4.80 11.93 -13.36
N ASN A 62 -5.89 12.59 -13.72
CA ASN A 62 -6.52 13.59 -12.85
C ASN A 62 -7.67 12.99 -11.99
N ASP A 63 -8.14 13.76 -11.00
CA ASP A 63 -9.20 13.34 -10.09
C ASP A 63 -10.50 12.95 -10.80
N ASP A 64 -10.84 13.57 -11.95
CA ASP A 64 -12.05 13.25 -12.69
C ASP A 64 -11.94 11.89 -13.41
N GLU A 65 -10.75 11.55 -13.92
CA GLU A 65 -10.44 10.23 -14.48
C GLU A 65 -10.53 9.12 -13.43
N ILE A 66 -9.89 9.32 -12.27
CA ILE A 66 -9.99 8.36 -11.15
C ILE A 66 -11.44 8.22 -10.70
N ASN A 67 -12.21 9.31 -10.66
CA ASN A 67 -13.61 9.28 -10.27
C ASN A 67 -14.46 8.50 -11.29
N GLY A 68 -14.12 8.61 -12.58
CA GLY A 68 -14.69 7.77 -13.64
C GLY A 68 -14.38 6.28 -13.42
N ASN A 69 -13.14 5.95 -13.10
CA ASN A 69 -12.69 4.59 -12.82
C ASN A 69 -13.34 4.03 -11.55
N LEU A 70 -13.42 4.81 -10.47
CA LEU A 70 -14.13 4.49 -9.24
C LEU A 70 -15.58 4.07 -9.52
N LYS A 71 -16.30 4.84 -10.33
CA LYS A 71 -17.69 4.54 -10.70
C LYS A 71 -17.79 3.23 -11.50
N LYS A 72 -16.85 2.95 -12.41
CA LYS A 72 -16.77 1.68 -13.16
C LYS A 72 -16.55 0.50 -12.21
N VAL A 73 -15.54 0.59 -11.33
CA VAL A 73 -15.21 -0.46 -10.34
C VAL A 73 -16.38 -0.73 -9.40
N GLN A 74 -16.98 0.31 -8.83
CA GLN A 74 -18.17 0.19 -7.98
C GLN A 74 -19.35 -0.45 -8.71
N ARG A 75 -19.50 -0.25 -10.03
CA ARG A 75 -20.55 -0.89 -10.82
C ARG A 75 -20.26 -2.36 -11.05
N ARG A 76 -19.01 -2.71 -11.39
CA ARG A 76 -18.59 -4.10 -11.53
C ARG A 76 -18.80 -4.90 -10.25
N ASN A 77 -18.49 -4.30 -9.10
CA ASN A 77 -18.58 -4.95 -7.79
C ASN A 77 -19.93 -4.74 -7.08
N ASN A 78 -20.99 -4.34 -7.80
CA ASN A 78 -22.36 -4.18 -7.27
C ASN A 78 -22.47 -3.28 -6.02
N ILE A 79 -21.63 -2.24 -5.92
CA ILE A 79 -21.62 -1.32 -4.78
C ILE A 79 -22.71 -0.26 -4.98
N ALA A 80 -23.74 -0.32 -4.13
CA ALA A 80 -24.89 0.57 -4.19
C ALA A 80 -24.55 2.02 -3.81
N ARG A 81 -23.71 2.21 -2.79
CA ARG A 81 -23.32 3.54 -2.30
C ARG A 81 -22.26 4.15 -3.22
N ARG A 82 -22.69 5.01 -4.13
CA ARG A 82 -21.78 5.82 -4.94
C ARG A 82 -21.20 6.95 -4.11
N THR A 83 -19.90 7.17 -4.28
CA THR A 83 -19.13 8.20 -3.59
C THR A 83 -18.33 8.97 -4.64
N GLU A 84 -17.85 10.15 -4.26
CA GLU A 84 -17.03 10.99 -5.15
C GLU A 84 -15.73 11.38 -4.46
N ILE A 85 -14.65 11.37 -5.22
CA ILE A 85 -13.30 11.70 -4.74
C ILE A 85 -13.26 13.10 -4.13
N LYS A 86 -14.00 14.06 -4.70
CA LYS A 86 -14.10 15.43 -4.17
C LYS A 86 -14.60 15.49 -2.72
N THR A 87 -15.35 14.50 -2.26
CA THR A 87 -15.92 14.44 -0.91
C THR A 87 -15.11 13.61 0.07
N GLN A 88 -14.50 12.51 -0.39
CA GLN A 88 -13.82 11.54 0.47
C GLN A 88 -12.30 11.47 0.26
N GLY A 89 -11.77 12.27 -0.67
CA GLY A 89 -10.39 12.21 -1.14
C GLY A 89 -10.07 10.87 -1.81
N LEU A 90 -8.79 10.64 -2.04
CA LEU A 90 -8.23 9.40 -2.59
C LEU A 90 -8.09 8.32 -1.49
N ASN A 91 -9.18 8.06 -0.78
CA ASN A 91 -9.30 7.03 0.25
C ASN A 91 -10.22 5.92 -0.25
N PHE A 92 -9.71 4.72 -0.45
CA PHE A 92 -10.45 3.60 -1.03
C PHE A 92 -10.54 2.44 -0.04
N ALA A 93 -11.75 1.91 0.18
CA ALA A 93 -12.00 0.83 1.11
C ALA A 93 -12.20 -0.51 0.38
N VAL A 94 -11.51 -1.52 0.87
CA VAL A 94 -11.64 -2.92 0.49
C VAL A 94 -12.12 -3.68 1.73
N ASP A 95 -13.34 -4.19 1.67
CA ASP A 95 -13.93 -5.00 2.74
C ASP A 95 -13.66 -6.47 2.45
N MET A 96 -12.89 -7.12 3.32
CA MET A 96 -12.64 -8.56 3.24
C MET A 96 -12.81 -9.22 4.60
N GLU A 97 -13.68 -10.23 4.64
CA GLU A 97 -13.91 -11.04 5.83
C GLU A 97 -12.62 -11.63 6.41
N THR A 98 -12.59 -11.82 7.71
CA THR A 98 -11.48 -12.47 8.41
C THR A 98 -11.21 -13.88 7.86
N GLY A 99 -9.94 -14.28 7.81
CA GLY A 99 -9.54 -15.59 7.28
C GLY A 99 -9.51 -15.71 5.75
N THR A 100 -9.90 -14.67 5.00
CA THR A 100 -9.92 -14.73 3.51
C THR A 100 -8.60 -14.35 2.83
N GLY A 101 -7.54 -14.06 3.61
CA GLY A 101 -6.22 -13.71 3.06
C GLY A 101 -6.01 -12.22 2.76
N LYS A 102 -6.69 -11.31 3.48
CA LYS A 102 -6.53 -9.85 3.36
C LYS A 102 -5.05 -9.37 3.31
N THR A 103 -4.17 -9.94 4.12
CA THR A 103 -2.73 -9.64 4.10
C THR A 103 -2.06 -10.01 2.79
N TYR A 104 -2.39 -11.18 2.23
CA TYR A 104 -1.90 -11.58 0.92
C TYR A 104 -2.40 -10.61 -0.16
N VAL A 105 -3.69 -10.25 -0.12
CA VAL A 105 -4.30 -9.32 -1.08
C VAL A 105 -3.59 -7.98 -1.10
N TYR A 106 -3.46 -7.28 0.03
CA TYR A 106 -2.85 -5.95 -0.01
C TYR A 106 -1.35 -5.98 -0.34
N LEU A 107 -0.62 -7.03 0.03
CA LEU A 107 0.80 -7.18 -0.34
C LEU A 107 0.90 -7.40 -1.84
N ARG A 108 0.07 -8.30 -2.39
CA ARG A 108 0.02 -8.58 -3.81
C ARG A 108 -0.42 -7.35 -4.62
N THR A 109 -1.36 -6.56 -4.12
CA THR A 109 -1.74 -5.27 -4.73
C THR A 109 -0.54 -4.34 -4.91
N CYS A 110 0.42 -4.30 -3.97
CA CYS A 110 1.64 -3.51 -4.16
C CYS A 110 2.45 -3.97 -5.39
N PHE A 111 2.55 -5.29 -5.61
CA PHE A 111 3.26 -5.84 -6.76
C PHE A 111 2.50 -5.66 -8.07
N GLU A 112 1.17 -5.85 -8.10
CA GLU A 112 0.36 -5.60 -9.30
C GLU A 112 0.40 -4.10 -9.71
N LEU A 113 0.38 -3.20 -8.73
CA LEU A 113 0.54 -1.76 -8.96
C LEU A 113 1.96 -1.40 -9.46
N ASN A 114 2.97 -2.14 -9.01
CA ASN A 114 4.33 -2.00 -9.53
C ASN A 114 4.43 -2.50 -10.97
N GLU A 115 3.89 -3.67 -11.27
CA GLU A 115 3.95 -4.28 -12.61
C GLU A 115 3.18 -3.44 -13.63
N LYS A 116 1.96 -3.00 -13.30
CA LYS A 116 1.10 -2.27 -14.24
C LYS A 116 1.48 -0.80 -14.41
N TYR A 117 1.87 -0.12 -13.32
CA TYR A 117 2.06 1.34 -13.31
C TYR A 117 3.45 1.81 -12.84
N GLY A 118 4.33 0.90 -12.40
CA GLY A 118 5.67 1.24 -11.93
C GLY A 118 5.70 1.93 -10.56
N PHE A 119 4.63 1.85 -9.77
CA PHE A 119 4.65 2.36 -8.39
C PHE A 119 5.57 1.52 -7.52
N ASN A 120 6.50 2.15 -6.80
CA ASN A 120 7.53 1.45 -6.03
C ASN A 120 7.62 1.93 -4.56
N LYS A 121 6.80 2.89 -4.13
CA LYS A 121 6.83 3.44 -2.76
C LYS A 121 5.54 3.13 -2.03
N PHE A 122 5.61 2.20 -1.08
CA PHE A 122 4.47 1.76 -0.29
C PHE A 122 4.75 1.91 1.21
N ILE A 123 3.73 2.32 1.96
CA ILE A 123 3.77 2.41 3.42
C ILE A 123 2.59 1.61 3.97
N ILE A 124 2.86 0.55 4.73
CA ILE A 124 1.85 -0.23 5.44
C ILE A 124 1.72 0.33 6.86
N VAL A 125 0.53 0.85 7.18
CA VAL A 125 0.19 1.40 8.49
C VAL A 125 -0.68 0.39 9.23
N VAL A 126 -0.27 0.02 10.43
CA VAL A 126 -0.96 -0.96 11.30
C VAL A 126 -1.24 -0.35 12.68
N PRO A 127 -2.26 -0.82 13.42
CA PRO A 127 -2.61 -0.20 14.69
C PRO A 127 -1.70 -0.65 15.84
N SER A 128 -1.13 -1.86 15.79
CA SER A 128 -0.38 -2.43 16.91
C SER A 128 0.95 -3.09 16.50
N VAL A 129 1.84 -3.29 17.49
CA VAL A 129 3.10 -4.01 17.29
C VAL A 129 2.85 -5.47 16.92
N ALA A 130 1.86 -6.13 17.53
CA ALA A 130 1.56 -7.54 17.23
C ALA A 130 1.16 -7.73 15.76
N ILE A 131 0.31 -6.85 15.22
CA ILE A 131 -0.08 -6.88 13.80
C ILE A 131 1.13 -6.61 12.93
N ARG A 132 1.97 -5.62 13.29
CA ARG A 132 3.22 -5.33 12.58
C ARG A 132 4.12 -6.57 12.43
N GLU A 133 4.37 -7.30 13.52
CA GLU A 133 5.18 -8.52 13.48
C GLU A 133 4.53 -9.61 12.60
N GLY A 134 3.20 -9.71 12.64
CA GLY A 134 2.44 -10.60 11.75
C GLY A 134 2.61 -10.26 10.26
N VAL A 135 2.60 -8.96 9.92
CA VAL A 135 2.84 -8.49 8.55
C VAL A 135 4.27 -8.79 8.11
N LEU A 136 5.28 -8.49 8.93
CA LEU A 136 6.69 -8.81 8.62
C LEU A 136 6.86 -10.31 8.35
N LYS A 137 6.30 -11.14 9.23
CA LYS A 137 6.37 -12.58 9.06
C LYS A 137 5.67 -13.04 7.78
N SER A 138 4.56 -12.40 7.41
CA SER A 138 3.85 -12.70 6.16
C SER A 138 4.70 -12.35 4.94
N ILE A 139 5.35 -11.18 4.93
CA ILE A 139 6.27 -10.78 3.86
C ILE A 139 7.42 -11.78 3.73
N ASP A 140 8.04 -12.18 4.84
CA ASP A 140 9.15 -13.15 4.83
C ASP A 140 8.73 -14.50 4.24
N ILE A 141 7.56 -15.02 4.64
CA ILE A 141 7.05 -16.30 4.15
C ILE A 141 6.66 -16.22 2.67
N MET A 142 6.07 -15.10 2.25
CA MET A 142 5.59 -14.91 0.88
C MET A 142 6.68 -14.41 -0.08
N LYS A 143 7.89 -14.13 0.39
CA LYS A 143 8.97 -13.56 -0.41
C LYS A 143 9.29 -14.39 -1.66
N GLU A 144 9.57 -15.68 -1.50
CA GLU A 144 9.82 -16.59 -2.62
C GLU A 144 8.62 -16.65 -3.57
N HIS A 145 7.40 -16.71 -3.00
CA HIS A 145 6.16 -16.76 -3.78
C HIS A 145 5.97 -15.52 -4.67
N PHE A 146 6.19 -14.31 -4.14
CA PHE A 146 6.08 -13.09 -4.94
C PHE A 146 7.21 -12.95 -5.96
N GLN A 147 8.43 -13.39 -5.63
CA GLN A 147 9.53 -13.43 -6.60
C GLN A 147 9.21 -14.37 -7.76
N ASP A 148 8.65 -15.55 -7.50
CA ASP A 148 8.23 -16.48 -8.55
C ASP A 148 7.08 -15.91 -9.39
N LEU A 149 6.11 -15.25 -8.76
CA LEU A 149 4.92 -14.71 -9.43
C LEU A 149 5.23 -13.50 -10.31
N TYR A 150 6.16 -12.63 -9.88
CA TYR A 150 6.50 -11.37 -10.56
C TYR A 150 7.93 -11.37 -11.11
N ASN A 151 8.38 -12.49 -11.70
CA ASN A 151 9.65 -12.56 -12.46
C ASN A 151 10.90 -12.06 -11.70
N ASN A 152 11.01 -12.41 -10.42
CA ASN A 152 12.08 -12.01 -9.50
C ASN A 152 12.24 -10.49 -9.33
N VAL A 153 11.14 -9.72 -9.43
CA VAL A 153 11.16 -8.29 -9.14
C VAL A 153 11.80 -8.04 -7.76
N PRO A 154 12.87 -7.22 -7.70
CA PRO A 154 13.53 -6.92 -6.45
C PRO A 154 12.63 -6.02 -5.60
N PHE A 155 12.51 -6.37 -4.32
CA PHE A 155 11.83 -5.54 -3.36
C PHE A 155 12.52 -5.61 -2.00
N ASN A 156 12.41 -4.53 -1.25
CA ASN A 156 12.92 -4.42 0.11
C ASN A 156 11.79 -4.00 1.04
N HIS A 157 11.85 -4.48 2.28
CA HIS A 157 10.89 -4.11 3.31
C HIS A 157 11.60 -3.86 4.64
N PHE A 158 11.08 -2.92 5.44
CA PHE A 158 11.63 -2.61 6.76
C PHE A 158 10.60 -1.97 7.67
N VAL A 159 10.82 -2.10 8.98
CA VAL A 159 10.03 -1.40 10.01
C VAL A 159 10.58 -0.01 10.22
N TYR A 160 9.72 1.01 10.16
CA TYR A 160 10.08 2.36 10.54
C TYR A 160 10.57 2.44 11.99
N ASP A 161 11.73 3.07 12.17
CA ASP A 161 12.31 3.39 13.46
C ASP A 161 12.91 4.79 13.41
N SER A 162 12.48 5.67 14.33
CA SER A 162 12.96 7.05 14.40
C SER A 162 14.45 7.17 14.68
N LYS A 163 15.11 6.12 15.16
CA LYS A 163 16.57 6.06 15.32
C LYS A 163 17.30 5.73 14.02
N ARG A 164 16.66 5.03 13.08
CA ARG A 164 17.25 4.53 11.83
C ARG A 164 16.91 5.43 10.64
N VAL A 165 17.19 6.71 10.79
CA VAL A 165 16.89 7.76 9.81
C VAL A 165 17.52 7.52 8.42
N ASN A 166 18.65 6.81 8.34
CA ASN A 166 19.27 6.46 7.06
C ASN A 166 18.40 5.52 6.20
N GLU A 167 17.55 4.69 6.82
CA GLU A 167 16.62 3.83 6.08
C GLU A 167 15.59 4.65 5.32
N LEU A 168 15.16 5.80 5.86
CA LEU A 168 14.25 6.71 5.15
C LEU A 168 14.89 7.34 3.91
N ARG A 169 16.19 7.66 3.98
CA ARG A 169 16.94 8.12 2.82
C ARG A 169 17.06 7.01 1.78
N GLY A 170 17.38 5.79 2.21
CA GLY A 170 17.43 4.61 1.32
C GLY A 170 16.07 4.33 0.66
N PHE A 171 14.99 4.38 1.44
CA PHE A 171 13.62 4.26 0.95
C PHE A 171 13.32 5.28 -0.15
N ALA A 172 13.67 6.54 0.06
CA ALA A 172 13.44 7.59 -0.92
C ALA A 172 14.34 7.48 -2.16
N ALA A 173 15.58 7.01 -2.02
CA ALA A 173 16.54 6.94 -3.13
C ALA A 173 16.43 5.66 -3.99
N ALA A 174 15.88 4.57 -3.45
CA ALA A 174 15.85 3.29 -4.15
C ALA A 174 14.97 3.32 -5.42
N ASN A 175 15.37 2.58 -6.46
CA ASN A 175 14.53 2.38 -7.65
C ASN A 175 13.63 1.14 -7.55
N GLU A 176 13.99 0.21 -6.69
CA GLU A 176 13.27 -1.04 -6.44
C GLU A 176 12.03 -0.81 -5.57
N THR A 177 11.10 -1.77 -5.57
CA THR A 177 9.90 -1.73 -4.72
C THR A 177 10.29 -1.66 -3.25
N GLN A 178 9.83 -0.63 -2.56
CA GLN A 178 10.06 -0.40 -1.14
C GLN A 178 8.76 -0.47 -0.36
N ILE A 179 8.72 -1.31 0.66
CA ILE A 179 7.59 -1.47 1.58
C ILE A 179 8.04 -1.09 2.99
N MET A 180 7.64 0.10 3.45
CA MET A 180 7.88 0.54 4.83
C MET A 180 6.69 0.16 5.72
N ILE A 181 6.93 -0.54 6.83
CA ILE A 181 5.87 -0.88 7.79
C ILE A 181 5.96 0.03 9.00
N ILE A 182 4.84 0.63 9.40
CA ILE A 182 4.76 1.52 10.55
C ILE A 182 3.54 1.20 11.42
N ASN A 183 3.72 1.20 12.74
CA ASN A 183 2.60 1.19 13.67
C ASN A 183 2.22 2.62 14.08
N ILE A 184 0.93 2.95 13.99
CA ILE A 184 0.42 4.32 14.18
C ILE A 184 0.74 4.88 15.57
N ASP A 185 0.71 4.01 16.59
CA ASP A 185 1.04 4.36 17.97
C ASP A 185 2.47 4.85 18.13
N SER A 186 3.41 4.23 17.41
CA SER A 186 4.79 4.71 17.44
C SER A 186 4.85 6.08 16.79
N PHE A 187 4.24 6.26 15.61
CA PHE A 187 4.27 7.53 14.87
C PHE A 187 3.80 8.71 15.74
N ASN A 188 2.77 8.52 16.57
CA ASN A 188 2.20 9.55 17.43
C ASN A 188 2.97 9.83 18.74
N LYS A 189 4.01 9.05 19.09
CA LYS A 189 4.78 9.30 20.31
C LYS A 189 5.61 10.58 20.19
N LYS A 190 5.71 11.37 21.26
CA LYS A 190 6.56 12.59 21.31
C LYS A 190 8.04 12.33 20.96
N ALA A 191 8.54 11.11 21.20
CA ALA A 191 9.87 10.69 20.76
C ALA A 191 10.03 10.65 19.23
N ASN A 192 8.93 10.67 18.48
CA ASN A 192 8.89 10.79 17.02
C ASN A 192 8.77 12.23 16.52
N ASN A 193 8.83 13.25 17.39
CA ASN A 193 9.17 14.61 16.93
C ASN A 193 10.45 14.63 16.07
N ILE A 194 11.34 13.66 16.31
CA ILE A 194 12.51 13.34 15.48
C ILE A 194 12.22 13.32 13.98
N ILE A 195 11.05 12.82 13.54
CA ILE A 195 10.71 12.76 12.11
C ILE A 195 10.38 14.14 11.53
N HIS A 196 9.93 15.07 12.38
CA HIS A 196 9.53 16.43 12.05
C HIS A 196 10.59 17.48 12.39
N ASP A 197 11.69 17.06 13.04
CA ASP A 197 12.81 17.89 13.44
C ASP A 197 13.97 17.82 12.44
N PHE A 198 14.72 18.90 12.34
CA PHE A 198 15.90 18.98 11.48
C PHE A 198 17.02 18.07 12.01
N ARG A 199 17.70 17.39 11.10
CA ARG A 199 18.82 16.49 11.43
C ARG A 199 20.07 16.88 10.65
N ASP A 200 21.16 17.13 11.37
CA ASP A 200 22.47 17.38 10.76
C ASP A 200 22.95 16.18 9.94
N LYS A 201 22.66 14.95 10.40
CA LYS A 201 22.93 13.69 9.67
C LYS A 201 22.17 13.58 8.34
N LEU A 202 21.14 14.41 8.13
CA LEU A 202 20.37 14.54 6.89
C LEU A 202 20.70 15.83 6.12
N GLY A 203 21.80 16.51 6.43
CA GLY A 203 22.14 17.79 5.81
C GLY A 203 21.16 18.91 6.21
N GLY A 204 20.68 18.89 7.46
CA GLY A 204 19.76 19.89 7.97
C GLY A 204 18.34 19.77 7.42
N ARG A 205 17.89 18.55 7.08
CA ARG A 205 16.51 18.28 6.61
C ARG A 205 15.73 17.42 7.58
N LYS A 206 14.40 17.46 7.46
CA LYS A 206 13.50 16.66 8.26
C LYS A 206 13.36 15.26 7.63
N PRO A 207 13.45 14.18 8.41
CA PRO A 207 13.28 12.82 7.87
C PRO A 207 11.95 12.62 7.14
N ILE A 208 10.87 13.26 7.59
CA ILE A 208 9.55 13.19 6.94
C ILE A 208 9.57 13.73 5.50
N ASP A 209 10.46 14.66 5.17
CA ASP A 209 10.50 15.26 3.84
C ASP A 209 11.00 14.27 2.78
N PHE A 210 11.88 13.34 3.17
CA PHE A 210 12.27 12.21 2.31
C PHE A 210 11.09 11.30 2.01
N VAL A 211 10.25 11.01 3.02
CA VAL A 211 9.04 10.20 2.82
C VAL A 211 8.04 10.93 1.96
N ARG A 212 7.77 12.21 2.22
CA ARG A 212 6.82 13.03 1.45
C ARG A 212 7.23 13.16 -0.02
N ALA A 213 8.53 13.30 -0.29
CA ALA A 213 9.04 13.39 -1.66
C ALA A 213 8.77 12.13 -2.49
N THR A 214 8.45 11.00 -1.84
CA THR A 214 8.17 9.74 -2.53
C THR A 214 6.72 9.57 -3.01
N ASN A 215 5.79 10.46 -2.62
CA ASN A 215 4.34 10.30 -2.86
C ASN A 215 3.85 8.86 -2.59
N PRO A 216 4.03 8.35 -1.36
CA PRO A 216 3.82 6.94 -1.09
C PRO A 216 2.35 6.54 -1.20
N ILE A 217 2.08 5.32 -1.65
CA ILE A 217 0.78 4.68 -1.47
C ILE A 217 0.71 4.16 -0.03
N VAL A 218 -0.28 4.63 0.73
CA VAL A 218 -0.50 4.15 2.10
C VAL A 218 -1.50 3.01 2.08
N VAL A 219 -1.12 1.87 2.64
CA VAL A 219 -1.97 0.71 2.87
C VAL A 219 -2.27 0.64 4.37
N MET A 220 -3.55 0.73 4.75
CA MET A 220 -4.00 0.65 6.14
C MET A 220 -4.60 -0.73 6.41
N ASP A 221 -4.05 -1.44 7.39
CA ASP A 221 -4.61 -2.70 7.90
C ASP A 221 -5.40 -2.42 9.18
N GLU A 222 -6.66 -2.86 9.23
CA GLU A 222 -7.59 -2.59 10.34
C GLU A 222 -7.78 -1.08 10.65
N PRO A 223 -8.16 -0.25 9.64
CA PRO A 223 -8.30 1.21 9.74
C PRO A 223 -9.25 1.69 10.83
N GLN A 224 -10.24 0.91 11.23
CA GLN A 224 -11.18 1.25 12.31
C GLN A 224 -10.49 1.48 13.66
N ASN A 225 -9.28 0.94 13.85
CA ASN A 225 -8.44 1.17 15.02
C ASN A 225 -7.54 2.42 14.87
N MET A 226 -7.65 3.15 13.77
CA MET A 226 -6.79 4.28 13.37
C MET A 226 -7.59 5.53 12.98
N GLU A 227 -8.83 5.66 13.48
CA GLU A 227 -9.72 6.79 13.17
C GLU A 227 -9.54 8.01 14.09
N SER A 228 -8.66 7.93 15.10
CA SER A 228 -8.41 9.05 15.99
C SER A 228 -7.87 10.27 15.24
N VAL A 229 -8.15 11.48 15.73
CA VAL A 229 -7.68 12.74 15.11
C VAL A 229 -6.16 12.71 14.89
N LYS A 230 -5.40 12.27 15.90
CA LYS A 230 -3.94 12.13 15.82
C LYS A 230 -3.50 11.13 14.76
N ALA A 231 -4.19 10.00 14.62
CA ALA A 231 -3.89 9.02 13.57
C ALA A 231 -4.15 9.58 12.18
N LYS A 232 -5.26 10.32 11.99
CA LYS A 232 -5.56 10.99 10.71
C LYS A 232 -4.53 12.07 10.37
N GLU A 233 -4.15 12.90 11.34
CA GLU A 233 -3.09 13.91 11.19
C GLU A 233 -1.74 13.25 10.86
N ALA A 234 -1.42 12.15 11.53
CA ALA A 234 -0.21 11.38 11.27
C ALA A 234 -0.14 10.86 9.83
N ILE A 235 -1.20 10.22 9.36
CA ILE A 235 -1.29 9.69 8.00
C ILE A 235 -1.25 10.84 6.99
N ALA A 236 -2.00 11.93 7.21
CA ALA A 236 -1.96 13.11 6.37
C ALA A 236 -0.56 13.74 6.31
N SER A 237 0.20 13.67 7.41
CA SER A 237 1.56 14.20 7.45
C SER A 237 2.53 13.45 6.55
N LEU A 238 2.23 12.22 6.13
CA LEU A 238 3.04 11.46 5.16
C LEU A 238 2.89 12.00 3.73
N LYS A 239 1.85 12.83 3.46
CA LYS A 239 1.42 13.25 2.12
C LYS A 239 1.28 12.04 1.17
N PRO A 240 0.40 11.07 1.50
CA PRO A 240 0.20 9.91 0.65
C PRO A 240 -0.36 10.31 -0.70
N PHE A 241 0.00 9.56 -1.74
CA PHE A 241 -0.64 9.64 -3.05
C PHE A 241 -2.11 9.21 -2.96
N CYS A 242 -2.35 8.03 -2.40
CA CYS A 242 -3.68 7.55 -2.04
C CYS A 242 -3.60 6.68 -0.79
N THR A 243 -4.75 6.40 -0.19
CA THR A 243 -4.87 5.52 0.97
C THR A 243 -5.79 4.35 0.66
N LEU A 244 -5.26 3.13 0.72
CA LEU A 244 -5.97 1.87 0.54
C LEU A 244 -6.28 1.28 1.91
N ARG A 245 -7.56 1.06 2.22
CA ARG A 245 -8.03 0.70 3.56
C ARG A 245 -8.60 -0.71 3.52
N TYR A 246 -7.92 -1.65 4.17
CA TYR A 246 -8.34 -3.05 4.21
C TYR A 246 -8.88 -3.40 5.61
N SER A 247 -10.12 -3.87 5.70
CA SER A 247 -10.74 -4.29 6.96
C SER A 247 -11.79 -5.36 6.70
N ALA A 248 -12.08 -6.16 7.73
CA ALA A 248 -13.33 -6.94 7.77
C ALA A 248 -14.51 -6.12 8.30
N THR A 249 -14.26 -5.02 9.04
CA THR A 249 -15.28 -4.30 9.82
C THR A 249 -15.18 -2.79 9.63
N HIS A 250 -15.27 -2.33 8.37
CA HIS A 250 -15.24 -0.90 8.09
C HIS A 250 -16.44 -0.19 8.72
N ARG A 251 -16.16 0.65 9.72
CA ARG A 251 -17.14 1.59 10.28
C ARG A 251 -17.43 2.73 9.30
N ASP A 252 -16.36 3.31 8.74
CA ASP A 252 -16.41 4.39 7.77
C ASP A 252 -15.92 3.92 6.40
N LYS A 253 -16.87 3.64 5.50
CA LYS A 253 -16.57 3.14 4.15
C LYS A 253 -16.26 4.30 3.19
N TYR A 254 -15.00 4.75 3.17
CA TYR A 254 -14.49 5.71 2.19
C TYR A 254 -14.32 5.02 0.84
N ASN A 255 -14.93 5.55 -0.22
CA ASN A 255 -14.94 5.02 -1.58
C ASN A 255 -14.82 3.50 -1.60
N LEU A 256 -15.84 2.80 -1.09
CA LEU A 256 -15.87 1.35 -1.11
C LEU A 256 -15.73 0.88 -2.56
N ILE A 257 -14.76 0.00 -2.82
CA ILE A 257 -14.47 -0.52 -4.16
C ILE A 257 -14.65 -2.03 -4.27
N TYR A 258 -14.59 -2.75 -3.16
CA TYR A 258 -14.80 -4.19 -3.10
C TYR A 258 -15.37 -4.59 -1.75
N HIS A 259 -16.24 -5.59 -1.73
CA HIS A 259 -16.80 -6.16 -0.52
C HIS A 259 -16.97 -7.66 -0.67
N LEU A 260 -16.45 -8.41 0.30
CA LEU A 260 -16.67 -9.84 0.48
C LEU A 260 -17.19 -10.03 1.90
N ASP A 261 -18.49 -10.27 2.03
CA ASP A 261 -19.15 -10.42 3.32
C ASP A 261 -19.09 -11.89 3.83
N PRO A 262 -19.44 -12.16 5.11
CA PRO A 262 -19.45 -13.53 5.61
C PRO A 262 -20.38 -14.47 4.85
N ILE A 263 -21.49 -13.97 4.30
CA ILE A 263 -22.46 -14.77 3.55
C ILE A 263 -21.86 -15.16 2.20
N ASP A 264 -21.23 -14.23 1.49
CA ASP A 264 -20.51 -14.44 0.24
C ASP A 264 -19.38 -15.44 0.46
N ALA A 265 -18.56 -15.24 1.50
CA ALA A 265 -17.46 -16.15 1.85
C ALA A 265 -17.98 -17.56 2.17
N PHE A 266 -19.10 -17.67 2.89
CA PHE A 266 -19.76 -18.96 3.15
C PHE A 266 -20.31 -19.61 1.88
N GLN A 267 -20.99 -18.84 1.01
CA GLN A 267 -21.53 -19.32 -0.27
C GLN A 267 -20.43 -19.80 -1.21
N MET A 268 -19.30 -19.09 -1.23
CA MET A 268 -18.09 -19.44 -1.99
C MET A 268 -17.31 -20.61 -1.36
N ARG A 269 -17.78 -21.17 -0.23
CA ARG A 269 -17.13 -22.24 0.53
C ARG A 269 -15.69 -21.91 0.90
N LEU A 270 -15.40 -20.64 1.15
CA LEU A 270 -14.10 -20.22 1.67
C LEU A 270 -13.97 -20.80 3.07
N GLN A 271 -12.88 -21.53 3.33
CA GLN A 271 -12.65 -22.09 4.65
C GLN A 271 -12.33 -20.95 5.61
N PHE A 272 -13.26 -20.63 6.51
CA PHE A 272 -12.97 -19.81 7.66
C PHE A 272 -12.04 -20.61 8.58
N CYS A 273 -10.80 -20.15 8.77
CA CYS A 273 -9.99 -20.63 9.88
C CYS A 273 -10.54 -19.99 11.17
N PRO A 274 -11.30 -20.70 12.02
CA PRO A 274 -11.86 -20.12 13.23
C PRO A 274 -10.77 -20.16 14.29
N VAL A 275 -10.06 -19.04 14.49
CA VAL A 275 -9.13 -18.92 15.61
C VAL A 275 -9.94 -18.73 16.89
N ARG A 276 -10.42 -19.83 17.48
CA ARG A 276 -10.68 -19.91 18.93
C ARG A 276 -9.45 -20.51 19.59
N GLN A 277 -8.98 -19.81 20.62
CA GLN A 277 -7.85 -20.17 21.49
C GLN A 277 -7.73 -21.69 21.75
N SER A 278 -6.71 -22.32 21.17
CA SER A 278 -5.80 -23.25 21.85
C SER A 278 -4.77 -23.74 20.82
N LEU A 279 -3.55 -24.02 21.29
CA LEU A 279 -2.43 -24.44 20.46
C LEU A 279 -2.79 -25.66 19.59
N ALA A 280 -2.85 -25.50 18.28
CA ALA A 280 -2.54 -26.56 17.32
C ALA A 280 -2.35 -25.96 15.92
N LEU A 281 -1.18 -26.24 15.33
CA LEU A 281 -0.94 -26.04 13.90
C LEU A 281 -2.00 -26.82 13.09
N THR A 282 -2.72 -26.14 12.20
CA THR A 282 -3.07 -26.64 10.86
C THR A 282 -3.44 -25.42 10.02
N VAL A 283 -2.69 -25.20 8.94
CA VAL A 283 -2.87 -24.10 7.99
C VAL A 283 -3.78 -24.59 6.88
N CYS A 284 -4.96 -23.97 6.79
CA CYS A 284 -5.78 -23.90 5.58
C CYS A 284 -5.63 -22.50 5.00
#